data_AF-A0A7J9E8J5-F1
#
_entry.id   AF-A0A7J9E8J5-F1
#
_cell.length_a   1.000
_cell.length_b   1.000
_cell.length_c   1.000
_cell.angle_alpha   90.00
_cell.angle_beta   90.00
_cell.angle_gamma   90.00
#
_symmetry.space_group_name_H-M   'P 1'
#
loop_
_entity.id
_entity.type
_entity.pdbx_description
1 polymer ?
#
loop_
_entity_poly.entity_id
_entity_poly.type
_entity_poly.pdbx_seq_one_letter_code
_entity_poly.pdbx_strand_id
1 'polypeptide(L)' 'CAVCLYEFEGGEEIRWLRNCRHVFHRACLDRWMDHDQKTCPLCRTPFVPDELQDEFNQRLWSASGVGDLHSEYFSVPGL' A
#
# COMPACT_ATOMS: atom_id res chain seq x y z
N CYS A 1 0.14 14.81 -12.38
CA CYS A 1 -0.22 13.54 -11.72
C CYS A 1 -0.71 12.52 -12.75
N ALA A 2 -0.08 11.34 -12.85
CA ALA A 2 -0.44 10.36 -13.88
C ALA A 2 -1.75 9.58 -13.62
N VAL A 3 -2.36 9.74 -12.44
CA VAL A 3 -3.65 9.12 -12.11
C VAL A 3 -4.82 9.97 -12.60
N CYS A 4 -4.82 11.26 -12.28
CA CYS A 4 -5.91 12.18 -12.68
C CYS A 4 -5.62 12.95 -13.98
N LEU A 5 -4.40 12.85 -14.52
CA LEU A 5 -3.92 13.53 -15.74
C LEU A 5 -3.86 15.07 -15.66
N TYR A 6 -4.00 15.66 -14.47
CA TYR A 6 -3.81 17.10 -14.24
C TYR A 6 -2.37 17.44 -13.86
N GLU A 7 -1.96 18.68 -14.11
CA GLU A 7 -0.70 19.24 -13.65
C GLU A 7 -0.67 19.39 -12.12
N PHE A 8 0.51 19.69 -11.57
CA PHE A 8 0.65 19.98 -10.15
C PHE A 8 0.64 21.49 -9.94
N GLU A 9 -0.22 21.96 -9.03
CA GLU A 9 -0.38 23.37 -8.69
C GLU A 9 0.13 23.68 -7.28
N GLY A 10 0.41 24.95 -7.03
CA GLY A 10 0.87 25.42 -5.72
C GLY A 10 -0.19 25.22 -4.64
N GLY A 11 0.19 24.57 -3.54
CA GLY A 11 -0.71 24.27 -2.42
C GLY A 11 -1.34 22.88 -2.46
N GLU A 12 -1.13 22.11 -3.53
CA GLU A 12 -1.58 20.74 -3.60
C GLU A 12 -0.66 19.79 -2.81
N GLU A 13 -1.27 18.85 -2.09
CA GLU A 13 -0.51 17.80 -1.41
C GLU A 13 -0.08 16.72 -2.39
N ILE A 14 1.22 16.44 -2.44
CA ILE A 14 1.82 15.40 -3.29
C ILE A 14 2.53 14.35 -2.45
N ARG A 15 2.61 13.12 -2.98
CA ARG A 15 3.37 12.03 -2.36
C ARG A 15 4.37 11.44 -3.34
N TRP A 16 5.58 11.20 -2.83
CA TRP A 16 6.70 10.65 -3.58
C TRP A 16 6.89 9.20 -3.15
N LEU A 17 6.88 8.30 -4.12
CA LEU A 17 7.14 6.90 -3.86
C LEU A 17 8.65 6.65 -3.74
N ARG A 18 9.13 6.20 -2.57
CA ARG A 18 10.57 6.05 -2.31
C ARG A 18 11.25 4.98 -3.16
N ASN A 19 10.51 3.95 -3.55
CA ASN A 19 10.97 2.80 -4.33
C ASN A 19 11.22 3.13 -5.82
N CYS A 20 10.42 4.01 -6.43
CA CYS A 20 10.46 4.28 -7.87
C CYS A 20 10.55 5.77 -8.23
N ARG A 21 10.51 6.66 -7.23
CA ARG A 21 10.63 8.13 -7.35
C ARG A 21 9.51 8.80 -8.16
N HIS A 22 8.42 8.09 -8.45
CA HIS A 22 7.24 8.67 -9.08
C HIS A 22 6.43 9.52 -8.09
N VAL A 23 5.80 10.58 -8.60
CA VAL A 23 5.07 11.57 -7.82
C VAL A 23 3.60 11.62 -8.26
N PHE A 24 2.71 11.66 -7.28
CA PHE A 24 1.27 11.72 -7.46
C PHE A 24 0.65 12.71 -6.48
N HIS A 25 -0.56 13.20 -6.76
CA HIS A 25 -1.34 13.87 -5.72
C HIS A 25 -1.61 12.90 -4.58
N ARG A 26 -1.53 13.37 -3.34
CA ARG A 26 -1.80 12.58 -2.14
C ARG A 26 -3.15 11.88 -2.25
N ALA A 27 -4.21 12.62 -2.56
CA ALA A 27 -5.56 12.08 -2.71
C ALA A 27 -5.69 11.04 -3.85
N CYS A 28 -4.94 11.21 -4.95
CA CYS A 28 -4.96 10.24 -6.04
C CYS A 28 -4.29 8.92 -5.63
N LEU A 29 -3.17 9.01 -4.91
CA LEU A 29 -2.46 7.83 -4.43
C LEU A 29 -3.21 7.15 -3.28
N ASP A 30 -3.85 7.91 -2.39
CA ASP A 30 -4.71 7.37 -1.31
C ASP A 30 -5.86 6.54 -1.90
N ARG A 31 -6.62 7.12 -2.85
CA ARG A 31 -7.70 6.38 -3.54
C ARG A 31 -7.19 5.13 -4.25
N TRP A 32 -6.02 5.19 -4.86
CA TRP A 32 -5.41 4.03 -5.50
C TRP A 32 -5.17 2.90 -4.49
N MET A 33 -4.62 3.23 -3.31
CA MET A 33 -4.42 2.26 -2.22
C MET A 33 -5.73 1.74 -1.64
N ASP A 34 -6.77 2.58 -1.54
CA ASP A 34 -8.10 2.18 -1.06
C ASP A 34 -8.78 1.15 -1.99
N HIS A 35 -8.39 1.08 -3.26
CA HIS A 35 -8.82 0.06 -4.23
C HIS A 35 -7.94 -1.21 -4.20
N ASP A 36 -7.35 -1.51 -3.05
CA ASP A 36 -6.48 -2.67 -2.80
C ASP A 36 -5.23 -2.72 -3.69
N GLN A 37 -4.84 -1.60 -4.30
CA GLN A 37 -3.64 -1.54 -5.14
C GLN A 37 -2.40 -1.20 -4.30
N LYS A 38 -1.47 -2.16 -4.21
CA LYS A 38 -0.21 -2.02 -3.45
C LYS A 38 1.00 -1.68 -4.33
N THR A 39 0.77 -1.14 -5.54
CA THR A 39 1.81 -0.91 -6.55
C THR A 39 1.77 0.51 -7.11
N CYS A 40 2.89 0.98 -7.65
CA CYS A 40 2.97 2.27 -8.32
C CYS A 40 2.02 2.31 -9.55
N PRO A 41 1.14 3.33 -9.67
CA PRO A 41 0.25 3.46 -10.83
C PRO A 41 0.96 3.57 -12.18
N LEU A 42 2.22 4.00 -12.19
CA LEU A 42 3.01 4.21 -13.42
C LEU A 42 3.85 2.99 -13.83
N CYS A 43 4.58 2.40 -12.88
CA CYS A 43 5.59 1.38 -13.17
C CYS A 43 5.32 0.04 -12.49
N ARG A 44 4.23 -0.06 -11.73
CA ARG A 44 3.82 -1.27 -10.99
C ARG A 44 4.81 -1.78 -9.94
N THR A 45 5.87 -1.03 -9.63
CA THR A 45 6.77 -1.35 -8.50
C THR A 45 5.97 -1.40 -7.20
N PRO A 46 6.05 -2.49 -6.42
CA PRO A 46 5.27 -2.65 -5.20
C PRO A 46 5.74 -1.68 -4.11
N PHE A 47 4.81 -1.17 -3.30
CA PHE A 47 5.12 -0.21 -2.22
C PHE A 47 5.94 -0.83 -1.11
N VAL A 48 5.75 -2.12 -0.87
CA VAL A 48 6.50 -2.96 0.07
C VAL A 48 7.13 -4.09 -0.75
N PRO A 49 8.42 -4.40 -0.57
CA PRO A 49 9.03 -5.59 -1.19
C PRO A 49 8.21 -6.85 -0.89
N ASP A 50 8.10 -7.76 -1.86
CA ASP A 50 7.28 -8.97 -1.69
C ASP A 50 7.72 -9.80 -0.47
N GLU A 51 9.04 -9.91 -0.24
CA GLU A 51 9.63 -10.60 0.92
C GLU A 51 9.19 -10.01 2.27
N LEU A 52 8.82 -8.73 2.31
CA LEU A 52 8.43 -8.02 3.53
C LEU A 52 6.91 -7.82 3.65
N GLN A 53 6.12 -8.26 2.67
CA GLN A 53 4.67 -8.04 2.69
C GLN A 53 4.00 -8.72 3.89
N ASP A 54 4.38 -9.96 4.21
CA ASP A 54 3.77 -10.70 5.31
C ASP A 54 4.10 -10.06 6.66
N GLU A 55 5.36 -9.70 6.91
CA GLU A 55 5.75 -8.99 8.13
C GLU A 55 5.08 -7.63 8.24
N PHE A 56 4.95 -6.90 7.13
CA PHE A 56 4.28 -5.60 7.11
C PHE A 56 2.78 -5.72 7.41
N ASN A 57 2.09 -6.66 6.76
CA ASN A 57 0.70 -6.98 7.05
C ASN A 57 0.55 -7.47 8.50
N GLN A 58 1.54 -8.22 9.00
CA GLN A 58 1.59 -8.68 10.38
C GLN A 58 1.58 -7.51 11.38
N ARG A 59 2.47 -6.55 11.16
CA ARG A 59 2.58 -5.38 12.02
C ARG A 59 1.32 -4.49 11.96
N LEU A 60 0.70 -4.40 10.77
CA LEU A 60 -0.56 -3.66 10.59
C LEU A 60 -1.73 -4.26 11.38
N TRP A 61 -1.90 -5.59 11.37
CA TRP A 61 -2.98 -6.20 12.16
C TRP A 61 -2.74 -6.03 13.66
N SER A 62 -1.50 -6.24 14.12
CA SER A 62 -1.16 -6.06 15.55
C SER A 62 -1.42 -4.61 16.01
N ALA A 63 -1.09 -3.62 15.18
CA ALA A 63 -1.33 -2.22 15.49
C ALA A 63 -2.81 -1.82 15.47
N SER A 64 -3.63 -2.57 14.73
CA SER A 64 -5.08 -2.34 14.61
C SER A 64 -5.87 -2.90 15.80
N GLY A 65 -5.21 -3.54 16.78
CA GLY A 65 -5.86 -4.08 17.99
C GLY A 65 -6.78 -5.28 17.72
N VAL A 66 -6.75 -5.84 16.51
CA VAL A 66 -7.42 -7.08 16.15
C VAL A 66 -6.58 -8.26 16.64
N GLY A 67 -6.54 -8.45 17.97
CA GLY A 67 -5.86 -9.60 18.57
C GLY A 67 -6.44 -10.92 18.06
N ASP A 68 -5.57 -11.72 17.45
CA ASP A 68 -5.66 -13.17 17.23
C ASP A 68 -6.99 -13.74 16.69
N LEU A 69 -7.21 -13.63 15.37
CA LEU A 69 -7.93 -14.67 14.61
C LEU A 69 -6.99 -15.50 13.73
N HIS A 70 -5.68 -15.22 13.78
CA HIS A 70 -4.67 -15.95 13.02
C HIS A 70 -4.08 -17.15 13.79
N SER A 71 -4.66 -17.55 14.91
CA SER A 71 -4.33 -18.83 15.55
C SER A 71 -5.14 -20.00 14.96
N GLU A 72 -6.28 -19.71 14.32
CA GLU A 72 -7.18 -20.75 13.78
C GLU A 72 -6.89 -21.15 12.31
N TYR A 73 -6.13 -20.35 11.56
CA TYR A 73 -5.81 -20.66 10.15
C TYR A 73 -4.53 -21.49 9.95
N PHE A 74 -3.56 -21.41 10.87
CA PHE A 74 -2.28 -22.14 10.76
C PHE A 74 -2.19 -23.40 11.62
N SER A 75 -3.23 -23.73 12.41
CA SER A 75 -3.24 -24.91 13.28
C SER A 75 -4.11 -26.06 12.75
N VAL A 76 -4.49 -26.08 11.47
CA VAL A 76 -5.14 -27.26 10.86
C VAL A 76 -4.07 -28.11 10.14
N PRO A 77 -3.56 -29.20 10.74
CA PRO A 77 -2.79 -30.18 9.97
C PRO A 77 -3.76 -30.98 9.11
N GLY A 78 -3.80 -30.69 7.81
CA GLY A 78 -4.56 -31.52 6.87
C GLY A 78 -5.05 -30.81 5.61
N LEU A 79 -4.12 -30.46 4.71
CA LEU A 79 -4.30 -30.61 3.26
C LEU A 79 -3.02 -31.22 2.67
#